data_AF-A0ABD6Z2H3-F1
#
_entry.id   AF-A0ABD6Z2H3-F1
#
_cell.length_a   1.000
_cell.length_b   1.000
_cell.length_c   1.000
_cell.angle_alpha   90.00
_cell.angle_beta   90.00
_cell.angle_gamma   90.00
#
_symmetry.space_group_name_H-M   'P 1'
#
loop_
_entity.id
_entity.type
_entity.pdbx_description
1 polymer ?
#
loop_
_entity_poly.entity_id
_entity_poly.type
_entity_poly.pdbx_seq_one_letter_code
_entity_poly.pdbx_strand_id
1 'polypeptide(L)'
;MLEYMYPQAVEAGIPSTEYWGMTLEEIMIQVQANKKIKENELRERAMFDYSQQRLAVFAFNDPKHMPKFEEAYPFLKQIEQAVEEAKTEEETKQEAMQREQEIFLAQAQAIKATRERRKLIEER
;
A
#
# COMPACT_ATOMS: atom_id res chain seq x y z
N MET A 1 -8.01 29.69 -21.51
CA MET A 1 -7.36 28.36 -21.63
C MET A 1 -7.99 27.35 -20.67
N LEU A 2 -8.06 27.63 -19.37
CA LEU A 2 -8.71 26.73 -18.39
C LEU A 2 -10.18 26.44 -18.73
N GLU A 3 -10.98 27.44 -19.12
CA GLU A 3 -12.38 27.21 -19.53
C GLU A 3 -12.55 26.19 -20.68
N TYR A 4 -11.60 26.12 -21.62
CA TYR A 4 -11.64 25.16 -22.73
C TYR A 4 -11.19 23.76 -22.32
N MET A 5 -10.41 23.64 -21.26
CA MET A 5 -9.94 22.36 -20.72
C MET A 5 -10.91 21.74 -19.73
N TYR A 6 -11.86 22.52 -19.20
CA TYR A 6 -12.83 22.07 -18.20
C TYR A 6 -13.60 20.81 -18.62
N PRO A 7 -14.18 20.70 -19.83
CA PRO A 7 -14.91 19.50 -20.22
C PRO A 7 -14.02 18.25 -20.23
N GLN A 8 -12.80 18.38 -20.75
CA GLN A 8 -11.85 17.27 -20.86
C GLN A 8 -11.33 16.82 -19.49
N ALA A 9 -11.13 17.76 -18.57
CA ALA A 9 -10.71 17.48 -17.20
C ALA A 9 -11.79 16.73 -16.42
N VAL A 10 -13.06 17.13 -16.57
CA VAL A 10 -14.20 16.45 -15.95
C VAL A 10 -14.37 15.04 -16.53
N GLU A 11 -14.25 14.87 -17.85
CA GLU A 11 -14.26 13.55 -18.48
C GLU A 11 -13.10 12.65 -18.02
N ALA A 12 -11.95 13.24 -17.72
CA ALA A 12 -10.79 12.56 -17.16
C ALA A 12 -10.95 12.24 -15.66
N GLY A 13 -12.08 12.58 -15.03
CA GLY A 13 -12.41 12.20 -13.66
C GLY A 13 -12.02 13.24 -12.61
N ILE A 14 -11.80 14.51 -12.99
CA ILE A 14 -11.62 15.60 -12.03
C ILE A 14 -13.00 16.10 -11.57
N PRO A 15 -13.27 16.22 -10.26
CA PRO A 15 -14.53 16.76 -9.77
C PRO A 15 -14.75 18.20 -10.27
N SER A 16 -15.94 18.46 -10.81
CA SER A 16 -16.33 19.79 -11.30
C SER A 16 -16.27 20.88 -10.22
N THR A 17 -16.52 20.50 -8.97
CA THR A 17 -16.46 21.36 -7.78
C THR A 17 -15.04 21.80 -7.44
N GLU A 18 -14.05 20.97 -7.72
CA GLU A 18 -12.66 21.20 -7.33
C GLU A 18 -11.83 21.81 -8.47
N TYR A 19 -12.24 21.61 -9.71
CA TYR A 19 -11.53 22.08 -10.91
C TYR A 19 -11.13 23.56 -10.85
N TRP A 20 -12.05 24.44 -10.45
CA TRP A 20 -11.81 25.88 -10.43
C TRP A 20 -10.86 26.33 -9.31
N GLY A 21 -10.63 25.48 -8.32
CA GLY A 21 -9.68 25.71 -7.23
C GLY A 21 -8.28 25.16 -7.49
N MET A 22 -8.11 24.33 -8.53
CA MET A 22 -6.82 23.72 -8.87
C MET A 22 -6.02 24.59 -9.84
N THR A 23 -4.70 24.53 -9.71
CA THR A 23 -3.77 25.06 -10.70
C THR A 23 -3.70 24.17 -11.95
N LEU A 24 -3.20 24.71 -13.06
CA LEU A 24 -3.02 23.94 -14.30
C LEU A 24 -2.12 22.71 -14.09
N GLU A 25 -1.09 22.84 -13.27
CA GLU A 25 -0.16 21.75 -12.96
C GLU A 25 -0.86 20.62 -12.20
N GLU A 26 -1.63 20.95 -11.16
CA GLU A 26 -2.41 19.98 -10.39
C GLU A 26 -3.43 19.26 -11.28
N ILE A 27 -4.13 19.99 -12.16
CA ILE A 27 -5.05 19.41 -13.14
C ILE A 27 -4.32 18.40 -14.03
N MET A 28 -3.14 18.76 -14.57
CA MET A 28 -2.38 17.87 -15.44
C MET A 28 -1.91 16.60 -14.71
N ILE A 29 -1.41 16.75 -13.48
CA ILE A 29 -0.99 15.62 -12.64
C ILE A 29 -2.18 14.70 -12.37
N GLN A 30 -3.33 15.26 -12.01
CA GLN A 30 -4.53 14.49 -11.69
C GLN A 30 -5.08 13.76 -12.93
N VAL A 31 -5.11 14.41 -14.09
CA VAL A 31 -5.50 13.76 -15.36
C VAL A 31 -4.57 12.59 -15.68
N GLN A 32 -3.25 12.77 -15.52
CA GLN A 32 -2.28 11.70 -15.77
C GLN A 32 -2.46 10.53 -14.80
N ALA A 33 -2.67 10.82 -13.52
CA ALA A 33 -2.93 9.80 -12.50
C ALA A 33 -4.20 9.00 -12.83
N ASN A 34 -5.31 9.68 -13.10
CA ASN A 34 -6.58 9.05 -13.44
C ASN A 34 -6.49 8.21 -14.72
N LYS A 35 -5.78 8.70 -15.75
CA LYS A 35 -5.54 7.96 -16.98
C LYS A 35 -4.77 6.66 -16.71
N LYS A 36 -3.71 6.73 -15.89
CA LYS A 36 -2.90 5.57 -15.51
C LYS A 36 -3.71 4.53 -14.71
N ILE A 37 -4.56 4.99 -13.79
CA ILE A 37 -5.48 4.11 -13.03
C ILE A 37 -6.39 3.37 -14.00
N LYS A 38 -7.06 4.10 -14.90
CA LYS A 38 -7.98 3.50 -15.88
C LYS A 38 -7.27 2.53 -16.84
N GLU A 39 -6.04 2.83 -17.25
CA GLU A 39 -5.24 1.95 -18.08
C GLU A 39 -4.87 0.65 -17.34
N ASN A 40 -4.50 0.75 -16.06
CA ASN A 40 -4.23 -0.41 -15.23
C ASN A 40 -5.48 -1.28 -15.04
N GLU A 41 -6.63 -0.68 -14.71
CA GLU A 41 -7.90 -1.40 -14.59
C GLU A 41 -8.28 -2.14 -15.89
N LEU A 42 -8.10 -1.49 -17.05
CA LEU A 42 -8.36 -2.13 -18.34
C LEU A 42 -7.39 -3.28 -18.62
N ARG A 43 -6.11 -3.11 -18.28
CA ARG A 43 -5.10 -4.16 -18.40
C ARG A 43 -5.43 -5.35 -17.51
N GLU A 44 -5.81 -5.10 -16.26
CA GLU A 44 -6.20 -6.12 -15.29
C GLU A 44 -7.43 -6.91 -15.78
N ARG A 45 -8.47 -6.21 -16.25
CA ARG A 45 -9.66 -6.85 -16.84
C ARG A 45 -9.30 -7.71 -18.05
N ALA A 46 -8.50 -7.18 -18.97
CA ALA A 46 -8.09 -7.92 -20.17
C ALA A 46 -7.28 -9.17 -19.84
N MET A 47 -6.36 -9.08 -18.86
CA MET A 47 -5.59 -10.25 -18.39
C MET A 47 -6.50 -11.29 -17.75
N PHE A 48 -7.46 -10.86 -16.93
CA PHE A 48 -8.41 -11.75 -16.28
C PHE A 48 -9.31 -12.45 -17.29
N ASP A 49 -9.93 -11.71 -18.21
CA ASP A 49 -10.79 -12.26 -19.26
C ASP A 49 -10.02 -13.26 -20.15
N TYR A 50 -8.79 -12.92 -20.53
CA TYR A 50 -7.93 -13.84 -21.29
C TYR A 50 -7.66 -15.14 -20.53
N SER A 51 -7.31 -15.04 -19.25
CA SER A 51 -7.06 -16.21 -18.40
C SER A 51 -8.32 -17.07 -18.24
N GLN A 52 -9.50 -16.45 -18.10
CA GLN A 52 -10.77 -17.15 -18.01
C GLN A 52 -11.12 -17.86 -19.30
N GLN A 53 -10.93 -17.22 -20.46
CA GLN A 53 -11.15 -17.85 -21.76
C GLN A 53 -10.21 -19.05 -21.94
N ARG A 54 -8.94 -18.91 -21.55
CA ARG A 54 -7.98 -20.02 -21.57
C ARG A 54 -8.45 -21.18 -20.69
N LEU A 55 -8.91 -20.89 -19.47
CA LEU A 55 -9.45 -21.89 -18.56
C LEU A 55 -10.72 -22.56 -19.11
N ALA A 56 -11.61 -21.80 -19.75
CA ALA A 56 -12.81 -22.34 -20.38
C ALA A 56 -12.45 -23.33 -21.51
N VAL A 57 -11.47 -22.98 -22.35
CA VAL A 57 -10.99 -23.89 -23.41
C VAL A 57 -10.49 -25.22 -22.83
N PHE A 58 -9.71 -25.19 -21.74
CA PHE A 58 -9.30 -26.41 -21.05
C PHE A 58 -10.48 -27.16 -20.43
N ALA A 59 -11.40 -26.46 -19.77
CA ALA A 59 -12.55 -27.08 -19.12
C ALA A 59 -13.47 -27.83 -20.10
N PHE A 60 -13.61 -27.35 -21.35
CA PHE A 60 -14.44 -28.02 -22.37
C PHE A 60 -13.68 -29.07 -23.18
N ASN A 61 -12.41 -28.82 -23.54
CA ASN A 61 -11.69 -29.68 -24.49
C ASN A 61 -10.75 -30.68 -23.81
N ASP A 62 -10.08 -30.29 -22.72
CA ASP A 62 -9.10 -31.13 -22.04
C ASP A 62 -9.01 -30.81 -20.53
N PRO A 63 -9.97 -31.30 -19.75
CA PRO A 63 -10.01 -31.03 -18.31
C PRO A 63 -8.83 -31.63 -17.55
N LYS A 64 -8.15 -32.63 -18.12
CA LYS A 64 -7.06 -33.35 -17.46
C LYS A 64 -5.78 -32.51 -17.41
N HIS A 65 -5.59 -31.61 -18.38
CA HIS A 65 -4.45 -30.70 -18.44
C HIS A 65 -4.80 -29.27 -17.99
N MET A 66 -5.86 -29.11 -17.21
CA MET A 66 -6.24 -27.81 -16.66
C MET A 66 -5.10 -27.27 -15.79
N PRO A 67 -4.64 -26.02 -16.02
CA PRO A 67 -3.56 -25.43 -15.25
C PRO A 67 -4.00 -25.22 -13.79
N LYS A 68 -3.06 -25.30 -12.86
CA LYS A 68 -3.34 -25.02 -11.44
C LYS A 68 -3.69 -23.54 -11.26
N PHE A 69 -4.40 -23.23 -10.17
CA PHE A 69 -4.85 -21.87 -9.87
C PHE A 69 -3.70 -20.85 -9.86
N GLU A 70 -2.57 -21.19 -9.25
CA GLU A 70 -1.36 -20.36 -9.21
C GLU A 70 -0.70 -20.14 -10.58
N GLU A 71 -0.86 -21.08 -11.51
CA GLU A 71 -0.31 -20.99 -12.87
C GLU A 71 -1.24 -20.20 -13.81
N ALA A 72 -2.55 -20.23 -13.51
CA ALA A 72 -3.55 -19.44 -14.23
C ALA A 72 -3.46 -17.95 -13.87
N TYR A 73 -3.08 -17.63 -12.64
CA TYR A 73 -2.99 -16.26 -12.12
C TYR A 73 -1.61 -15.96 -11.50
N PRO A 74 -0.59 -15.65 -12.32
CA PRO A 74 0.79 -15.45 -11.86
C PRO A 74 0.96 -14.31 -10.85
N PHE A 75 0.06 -13.32 -10.85
CA PHE A 75 0.11 -12.18 -9.93
C PHE A 75 -0.13 -12.58 -8.47
N LEU A 76 -0.76 -13.73 -8.19
CA LEU A 76 -1.00 -14.21 -6.82
C LEU A 76 0.31 -14.42 -6.06
N LYS A 77 1.35 -14.92 -6.74
CA LYS A 77 2.69 -15.08 -6.14
C LYS A 77 3.32 -13.76 -5.74
N GLN A 78 3.03 -12.69 -6.48
CA GLN A 78 3.52 -11.35 -6.16
C GLN A 78 2.77 -10.78 -4.95
N ILE A 79 1.48 -11.09 -4.79
CA ILE A 79 0.70 -10.71 -3.61
C ILE A 79 1.20 -11.44 -2.37
N GLU A 80 1.47 -12.74 -2.46
CA GLU A 80 2.02 -13.52 -1.34
C GLU A 80 3.36 -12.95 -0.85
N GLN A 81 4.26 -12.61 -1.78
CA GLN A 81 5.54 -11.96 -1.46
C GLN A 81 5.34 -10.60 -0.78
N ALA A 82 4.47 -9.75 -1.31
CA ALA A 82 4.18 -8.44 -0.72
C ALA A 82 3.58 -8.55 0.69
N VAL A 83 2.77 -9.57 0.96
CA VAL A 83 2.19 -9.84 2.28
C VAL A 83 3.24 -10.35 3.26
N GLU A 84 4.16 -11.21 2.83
CA GLU A 84 5.28 -11.65 3.67
C GLU A 84 6.22 -10.48 4.01
N GLU A 85 6.58 -9.65 3.03
CA GLU A 85 7.38 -8.45 3.25
C GLU A 85 6.72 -7.50 4.26
N ALA A 86 5.41 -7.23 4.12
CA ALA A 86 4.67 -6.38 5.05
C ALA A 86 4.63 -6.94 6.49
N LYS A 87 4.47 -8.26 6.67
CA LYS A 87 4.52 -8.89 7.99
C LYS A 87 5.90 -8.74 8.63
N THR A 88 6.96 -8.89 7.83
CA THR A 88 8.34 -8.80 8.30
C THR A 88 8.66 -7.36 8.76
N GLU A 89 8.12 -6.35 8.08
CA GLU A 89 8.23 -4.94 8.50
C GLU A 89 7.46 -4.61 9.79
N GLU A 90 6.32 -5.24 10.05
CA GLU A 90 5.58 -5.04 11.30
C GLU A 90 6.25 -5.74 12.49
N GLU A 91 6.74 -6.96 12.29
CA GLU A 91 7.47 -7.72 13.32
C GLU A 91 8.75 -6.99 13.76
N THR A 92 9.52 -6.47 12.79
CA THR A 92 10.73 -5.69 13.07
C THR A 92 10.45 -4.38 13.82
N LYS A 93 9.33 -3.70 13.55
CA LYS A 93 8.90 -2.49 14.29
C LYS A 93 8.49 -2.83 15.73
N GLN A 94 7.80 -3.95 15.94
CA GLN A 94 7.42 -4.39 17.28
C GLN A 94 8.63 -4.77 18.14
N GLU A 95 9.61 -5.47 17.56
CA GLU A 95 10.87 -5.79 18.24
C GLU A 95 11.66 -4.53 18.63
N ALA A 96 11.73 -3.54 17.73
CA ALA A 96 12.40 -2.26 18.00
C ALA A 96 11.72 -1.52 19.17
N MET A 97 10.39 -1.49 19.19
CA MET A 97 9.61 -0.85 20.24
C MET A 97 9.80 -1.51 21.61
N GLN A 98 9.86 -2.85 21.66
CA GLN A 98 10.12 -3.58 22.90
C GLN A 98 11.52 -3.29 23.45
N ARG A 99 12.54 -3.26 22.59
CA ARG A 99 13.91 -2.88 22.99
C ARG A 99 13.98 -1.46 23.53
N GLU A 100 13.28 -0.52 22.91
CA GLU A 100 13.21 0.86 23.42
C GLU A 100 12.53 0.94 24.79
N GLN A 101 11.47 0.17 25.02
CA GLN A 101 10.79 0.11 26.31
C GLN A 101 11.71 -0.44 27.42
N GLU A 102 12.49 -1.49 27.13
CA GLU A 102 13.45 -2.05 28.08
C GLU A 102 14.55 -1.05 28.45
N ILE A 103 15.10 -0.36 27.45
CA ILE A 103 16.11 0.69 27.65
C ILE A 103 15.54 1.83 28.51
N PHE A 104 14.30 2.25 28.24
CA PHE A 104 13.64 3.30 28.99
C PHE A 104 13.42 2.89 30.46
N LEU A 105 12.96 1.67 30.71
CA LEU A 105 12.78 1.13 32.06
C LEU A 105 14.10 1.07 32.84
N ALA A 106 15.18 0.61 32.21
CA ALA A 106 16.50 0.57 32.83
C ALA A 106 17.02 1.97 33.21
N GLN A 107 16.83 2.95 32.32
CA GLN A 107 17.18 4.35 32.59
C GLN A 107 16.33 4.95 33.72
N ALA A 108 15.02 4.70 33.72
CA ALA A 108 14.12 5.17 34.76
C ALA A 108 14.50 4.60 36.15
N GLN A 109 14.90 3.33 36.21
CA GLN A 109 15.39 2.71 37.44
C GLN A 109 16.71 3.35 37.92
N ALA A 110 17.65 3.60 37.02
CA ALA A 110 18.91 4.27 37.36
C ALA A 110 18.69 5.71 37.90
N ILE A 111 17.73 6.45 37.33
CA ILE A 111 17.35 7.79 37.80
C ILE A 111 16.69 7.74 39.19
N LYS A 112 15.82 6.75 39.44
CA LYS A 112 15.21 6.55 40.77
C LYS A 112 16.27 6.25 41.82
N ALA A 113 17.18 5.31 41.55
CA ALA A 113 18.24 4.94 42.47
C ALA A 113 19.19 6.11 42.80
N THR A 114 19.51 6.96 41.82
CA THR A 114 20.33 8.16 42.05
C THR A 114 19.58 9.25 42.84
N ARG A 115 18.28 9.43 42.62
CA ARG A 115 17.44 10.32 43.44
C ARG A 115 17.34 9.86 44.90
N GLU A 116 17.15 8.57 45.13
CA GLU A 116 17.09 8.00 46.50
C GLU A 116 18.42 8.17 47.23
N ARG A 117 19.56 7.94 46.56
CA ARG A 117 20.89 8.22 47.13
C ARG A 117 21.09 9.69 47.47
N ARG A 118 20.60 10.62 46.65
CA ARG A 118 20.68 12.07 46.96
C ARG A 118 19.86 12.44 48.19
N LYS A 119 18.63 11.92 48.33
CA LYS A 119 17.80 12.17 49.52
C LYS A 119 18.46 11.69 50.81
N LEU A 120 19.08 10.50 50.79
CA LEU A 120 19.81 9.96 51.95
C LEU A 120 21.06 10.78 52.33
N ILE A 121 21.59 11.59 51.41
CA ILE A 121 22.73 12.49 51.66
C ILE A 121 22.25 13.85 52.20
N GLU A 122 21.06 14.32 51.81
CA GLU A 122 20.46 15.57 52.31
C GLU A 122 19.79 15.44 53.70
N GLU A 123 19.42 14.23 54.12
CA GLU A 123 18.84 13.96 55.46
C GLU A 123 19.89 13.67 56.56
N ARG A 124 21.19 13.86 56.26
CA ARG A 124 22.32 13.73 57.21
C ARG A 124 22.94 15.09 57.51
#